data_AF-A0AAV4IKF5-F1
#
_entry.id   AF-A0AAV4IKF5-F1
#
_cell.length_a   1.000
_cell.length_b   1.000
_cell.length_c   1.000
_cell.angle_alpha   90.00
_cell.angle_beta   90.00
_cell.angle_gamma   90.00
#
_symmetry.space_group_name_H-M   'P 1'
#
loop_
_entity.id
_entity.type
_entity.pdbx_description
1 polymer ?
#
loop_
_entity_poly.entity_id
_entity_poly.type
_entity_poly.pdbx_seq_one_letter_code
_entity_poly.pdbx_strand_id
1 'polypeptide(L)'
;MYRFNTVEKYVQDTLGKFNTVEKYVQDTPGEFNTVEKYVQDTPGEFNTVEKYVRNTPGTVQPFLGATDVETEGQFKWDYSQQLLNMTYTNWARYQPDNFKNQEHYLEYWVDLSHWNDVSLDGGGKIRSYVCERCTLKTLSLRFMFIVCRVSLSVEPYG
;
A
#
# COMPACT_ATOMS: atom_id res chain seq x y z
N MET A 1 54.79 19.33 34.57
CA MET A 1 53.41 19.17 35.07
C MET A 1 52.36 19.70 34.06
N TYR A 2 52.55 19.47 32.74
CA TYR A 2 51.70 20.01 31.66
C TYR A 2 51.05 18.94 30.75
N ARG A 3 51.51 17.68 30.79
CA ARG A 3 51.00 16.60 29.93
C ARG A 3 49.69 15.96 30.43
N PHE A 4 49.41 16.01 31.72
CA PHE A 4 48.22 15.37 32.32
C PHE A 4 46.92 16.14 32.01
N ASN A 5 46.96 17.48 32.05
CA ASN A 5 45.78 18.32 31.78
C ASN A 5 45.23 18.17 30.34
N THR A 6 46.10 17.85 29.38
CA THR A 6 45.70 17.64 27.98
C THR A 6 44.93 16.34 27.80
N VAL A 7 45.38 15.27 28.47
CA VAL A 7 44.73 13.95 28.41
C VAL A 7 43.36 14.00 29.07
N GLU A 8 43.23 14.66 30.22
CA GLU A 8 41.93 14.85 30.88
C GLU A 8 40.93 15.59 29.97
N LYS A 9 41.36 16.66 29.28
CA LYS A 9 40.51 17.36 28.32
C LYS A 9 40.03 16.45 27.18
N TYR A 10 40.92 15.65 26.61
CA TYR A 10 40.55 14.71 25.55
C TYR A 10 39.59 13.62 26.05
N VAL A 11 39.75 13.15 27.28
CA VAL A 11 38.83 12.19 27.91
C VAL A 11 37.45 12.81 28.09
N GLN A 12 37.36 14.05 28.57
CA GLN A 12 36.08 14.76 28.75
C GLN A 12 35.37 15.05 27.41
N ASP A 13 36.11 15.49 26.40
CA ASP A 13 35.55 15.72 25.05
C ASP A 13 35.05 14.41 24.42
N THR A 14 35.74 13.30 24.69
CA THR A 14 35.34 11.97 24.21
C THR A 14 34.08 11.49 24.94
N LEU A 15 34.00 11.65 26.27
CA LEU A 15 32.80 11.36 27.04
C LEU A 15 31.58 12.18 26.57
N GLY A 16 31.78 13.47 26.28
CA GLY A 16 30.72 14.33 25.76
C GLY A 16 30.14 13.83 24.43
N LYS A 17 31.01 13.32 23.54
CA LYS A 17 30.60 12.71 22.27
C LYS A 17 29.88 11.37 22.48
N PHE A 18 30.36 10.53 23.39
CA PHE A 18 29.70 9.26 23.71
C PHE A 18 28.31 9.46 24.31
N ASN A 19 28.14 10.38 25.26
CA ASN A 19 26.84 10.71 25.84
C ASN A 19 25.85 11.23 24.78
N THR A 20 26.37 11.97 23.80
CA THR A 20 25.56 12.45 22.67
C THR A 20 25.10 11.30 21.78
N VAL A 21 25.98 10.33 21.49
CA VAL A 21 25.64 9.12 20.72
C VAL A 21 24.64 8.24 21.46
N GLU A 22 24.80 8.03 22.77
CA GLU A 22 23.84 7.29 23.59
C GLU A 22 22.44 7.91 23.55
N LYS A 23 22.34 9.24 23.59
CA LYS A 23 21.06 9.94 23.45
C LYS A 23 20.41 9.67 22.09
N TYR A 24 21.16 9.78 20.99
CA TYR A 24 20.62 9.47 19.65
C TYR A 24 20.20 8.01 19.50
N VAL A 25 20.95 7.08 20.10
CA VAL A 25 20.62 5.65 20.11
C VAL A 25 19.37 5.37 20.97
N GLN A 26 19.11 6.14 22.03
CA GLN A 26 17.90 6.02 22.86
C GLN A 26 16.66 6.70 22.27
N ASP A 27 16.82 7.69 21.40
CA ASP A 27 15.70 8.30 20.64
C ASP A 27 15.28 7.44 19.43
N THR A 28 16.16 6.55 18.94
CA THR A 28 15.92 5.66 17.78
C THR A 28 14.76 4.65 17.98
N PRO A 29 14.58 4.01 19.16
CA PRO A 29 13.42 3.16 19.44
C PRO A 29 12.07 3.89 19.36
N GLY A 30 12.05 5.20 19.65
CA GLY A 30 10.82 6.00 19.58
C GLY A 30 10.28 6.11 18.15
N GLU A 31 11.16 6.28 17.17
CA GLU A 31 10.77 6.33 15.75
C GLU A 31 10.42 4.93 15.21
N PHE A 32 11.14 3.89 15.62
CA PHE A 32 10.81 2.51 15.23
C PHE A 32 9.48 2.03 15.80
N ASN A 33 9.15 2.38 17.05
CA ASN A 33 7.84 2.07 17.64
C ASN A 33 6.69 2.76 16.89
N THR A 34 6.94 3.94 16.31
CA THR A 34 5.92 4.57 15.45
C THR A 34 5.77 3.85 14.12
N VAL A 35 6.86 3.39 13.50
CA VAL A 35 6.81 2.61 12.26
C VAL A 35 6.15 1.26 12.52
N GLU A 36 6.50 0.55 13.60
CA GLU A 36 5.80 -0.67 14.03
C GLU A 36 4.32 -0.40 14.28
N LYS A 37 3.95 0.70 14.94
CA LYS A 37 2.54 1.07 15.10
C LYS A 37 1.83 1.32 13.76
N TYR A 38 2.44 2.03 12.81
CA TYR A 38 1.88 2.24 11.48
C TYR A 38 1.76 0.93 10.69
N VAL A 39 2.72 0.01 10.85
CA VAL A 39 2.71 -1.34 10.26
C VAL A 39 1.69 -2.27 10.97
N GLN A 40 1.43 -2.07 12.27
CA GLN A 40 0.45 -2.81 13.08
C GLN A 40 -0.97 -2.24 12.96
N ASP A 41 -1.15 -1.00 12.49
CA ASP A 41 -2.43 -0.45 12.07
C ASP A 41 -2.83 -0.95 10.66
N THR A 42 -1.89 -1.53 9.90
CA THR A 42 -2.10 -2.06 8.54
C THR A 42 -3.04 -3.30 8.47
N PRO A 43 -3.08 -4.23 9.45
CA PRO A 43 -4.08 -5.30 9.49
C PRO A 43 -5.52 -4.79 9.75
N GLY A 44 -5.68 -3.60 10.34
CA GLY A 44 -6.99 -2.93 10.45
C GLY A 44 -7.52 -2.40 9.11
N GLU A 45 -6.67 -2.39 8.09
CA GLU A 45 -6.95 -1.98 6.71
C GLU A 45 -7.26 -3.16 5.78
N PHE A 46 -7.36 -4.40 6.26
CA PHE A 46 -7.76 -5.53 5.41
C PHE A 46 -9.27 -5.57 5.06
N ASN A 47 -10.04 -4.60 5.57
CA ASN A 47 -11.39 -4.26 5.12
C ASN A 47 -11.42 -2.98 4.26
N THR A 48 -10.29 -2.49 3.74
CA THR A 48 -10.23 -1.20 3.01
C THR A 48 -11.09 -1.20 1.77
N VAL A 49 -10.86 -2.08 0.79
CA VAL A 49 -11.57 -2.02 -0.51
C VAL A 49 -13.08 -2.18 -0.32
N GLU A 50 -13.53 -3.22 0.37
CA GLU A 50 -14.97 -3.42 0.62
C GLU A 50 -15.58 -2.22 1.36
N LYS A 51 -14.93 -1.74 2.44
CA LYS A 51 -15.42 -0.60 3.21
C LYS A 51 -15.44 0.68 2.39
N TYR A 52 -14.43 0.94 1.58
CA TYR A 52 -14.36 2.11 0.71
C TYR A 52 -15.43 2.06 -0.36
N VAL A 53 -15.61 0.91 -1.01
CA VAL A 53 -16.63 0.69 -2.03
C VAL A 53 -18.04 0.84 -1.44
N ARG A 54 -18.33 0.20 -0.30
CA ARG A 54 -19.65 0.28 0.35
C ARG A 54 -19.98 1.67 0.90
N ASN A 55 -19.00 2.41 1.40
CA ASN A 55 -19.22 3.72 2.02
C ASN A 55 -19.10 4.90 1.05
N THR A 56 -18.76 4.66 -0.21
CA THR A 56 -18.68 5.72 -1.22
C THR A 56 -19.93 5.70 -2.10
N PRO A 57 -20.82 6.69 -1.96
CA PRO A 57 -22.04 6.76 -2.75
C PRO A 57 -21.74 6.82 -4.25
N GLY A 58 -22.52 6.09 -5.05
CA GLY A 58 -22.37 6.08 -6.50
C GLY A 58 -21.26 5.19 -7.04
N THR A 59 -20.62 4.38 -6.20
CA THR A 59 -19.68 3.35 -6.66
C THR A 59 -20.43 2.26 -7.44
N VAL A 60 -19.99 1.98 -8.67
CA VAL A 60 -20.59 0.96 -9.53
C VAL A 60 -19.52 -0.03 -9.94
N GLN A 61 -19.59 -1.25 -9.39
CA GLN A 61 -18.76 -2.41 -9.77
C GLN A 61 -17.30 -2.06 -10.15
N PRO A 62 -16.50 -1.53 -9.22
CA PRO A 62 -15.27 -0.85 -9.62
C PRO A 62 -14.20 -1.81 -10.12
N PHE A 63 -13.41 -1.37 -11.09
CA PHE A 63 -12.13 -2.00 -11.41
C PHE A 63 -11.15 -1.83 -10.25
N LEU A 64 -10.35 -2.87 -10.00
CA LEU A 64 -9.34 -2.89 -8.92
C LEU A 64 -7.91 -2.70 -9.45
N GLY A 65 -7.70 -2.72 -10.76
CA GLY A 65 -6.41 -2.41 -11.37
C GLY A 65 -5.47 -3.61 -11.52
N ALA A 66 -5.96 -4.86 -11.42
CA ALA A 66 -5.22 -6.03 -11.88
C ALA A 66 -5.74 -6.51 -13.24
N THR A 67 -4.86 -7.06 -14.07
CA THR A 67 -5.20 -7.57 -15.40
C THR A 67 -4.36 -8.77 -15.80
N ASP A 68 -4.90 -9.68 -16.60
CA ASP A 68 -4.18 -10.83 -17.16
C ASP A 68 -4.07 -10.78 -18.71
N VAL A 69 -4.28 -9.60 -19.32
CA VAL A 69 -4.18 -9.36 -20.79
C VAL A 69 -2.90 -9.94 -21.40
N GLU A 70 -1.78 -9.91 -20.67
CA GLU A 70 -0.51 -10.45 -21.16
C GLU A 70 -0.45 -11.98 -21.14
N THR A 71 -1.10 -12.62 -20.17
CA THR A 71 -1.06 -14.07 -19.98
C THR A 71 -2.29 -14.49 -19.19
N GLU A 72 -3.24 -15.09 -19.89
CA GLU A 72 -4.49 -15.61 -19.33
C GLU A 72 -4.29 -16.40 -18.03
N GLY A 73 -5.07 -16.04 -17.01
CA GLY A 73 -5.00 -16.64 -15.67
C GLY A 73 -3.84 -16.12 -14.80
N GLN A 74 -3.02 -15.20 -15.30
CA GLN A 74 -1.92 -14.57 -14.55
C GLN A 74 -2.18 -13.07 -14.37
N PHE A 75 -3.11 -12.74 -13.47
CA PHE A 75 -3.40 -11.35 -13.12
C PHE A 75 -2.16 -10.66 -12.55
N LYS A 76 -1.86 -9.46 -13.05
CA LYS A 76 -0.81 -8.56 -12.57
C LYS A 76 -1.41 -7.23 -12.18
N TRP A 77 -0.92 -6.65 -11.09
CA TRP A 77 -1.30 -5.29 -10.70
C TRP A 77 -0.66 -4.27 -11.65
N ASP A 78 -1.46 -3.36 -12.20
CA ASP A 78 -1.01 -2.37 -13.17
C ASP A 78 0.07 -1.42 -12.60
N TYR A 79 -0.02 -1.07 -11.32
CA TYR A 79 0.98 -0.20 -10.70
C TYR A 79 2.30 -0.91 -10.39
N SER A 80 2.25 -2.02 -9.64
CA SER A 80 3.47 -2.69 -9.15
C SER A 80 4.07 -3.68 -10.14
N GLN A 81 3.31 -4.06 -11.18
CA GLN A 81 3.64 -5.11 -12.15
C GLN A 81 3.84 -6.49 -11.52
N GLN A 82 3.48 -6.65 -10.24
CA GLN A 82 3.57 -7.91 -9.53
C GLN A 82 2.36 -8.79 -9.84
N LEU A 83 2.60 -10.10 -9.90
CA LEU A 83 1.52 -11.08 -10.00
C LEU A 83 0.62 -11.01 -8.77
N LEU A 84 -0.68 -11.14 -9.01
CA LEU A 84 -1.69 -11.31 -7.97
C LEU A 84 -1.32 -12.53 -7.13
N ASN A 85 -1.24 -12.31 -5.82
CA ASN A 85 -0.84 -13.36 -4.90
C ASN A 85 -2.00 -14.35 -4.67
N MET A 86 -1.82 -15.58 -5.12
CA MET A 86 -2.83 -16.65 -4.99
C MET A 86 -3.08 -17.11 -3.55
N THR A 87 -2.30 -16.66 -2.55
CA THR A 87 -2.57 -16.99 -1.14
C THR A 87 -3.83 -16.31 -0.60
N TYR A 88 -4.27 -15.22 -1.23
CA TYR A 88 -5.55 -14.57 -0.94
C TYR A 88 -6.20 -14.12 -2.23
N THR A 89 -7.39 -14.62 -2.48
CA THR A 89 -8.27 -14.14 -3.54
C THR A 89 -9.68 -14.02 -3.01
N ASN A 90 -10.45 -13.09 -3.54
CA ASN A 90 -11.85 -12.94 -3.19
C ASN A 90 -12.77 -13.18 -4.40
N TRP A 91 -12.38 -14.06 -5.33
CA TRP A 91 -13.18 -14.40 -6.51
C TRP A 91 -14.58 -14.85 -6.15
N ALA A 92 -15.57 -14.36 -6.89
CA ALA A 92 -16.92 -14.86 -6.80
C ALA A 92 -16.95 -16.33 -7.24
N ARG A 93 -18.01 -17.03 -6.85
CA ARG A 93 -18.18 -18.43 -7.25
C ARG A 93 -18.14 -18.54 -8.78
N TYR A 94 -17.27 -19.43 -9.28
CA TYR A 94 -17.00 -19.68 -10.70
C TYR A 94 -16.17 -18.63 -11.42
N GLN A 95 -15.65 -17.62 -10.72
CA GLN A 95 -14.74 -16.62 -11.29
C GLN A 95 -13.27 -16.95 -10.96
N PRO A 96 -12.30 -16.46 -11.76
CA PRO A 96 -12.51 -15.81 -13.06
C PRO A 96 -12.96 -16.82 -14.13
N ASP A 97 -13.86 -16.43 -15.02
CA ASP A 97 -14.45 -17.32 -16.03
C ASP A 97 -14.08 -16.99 -17.48
N ASN A 98 -13.40 -15.86 -17.68
CA ASN A 98 -12.97 -15.33 -18.97
C ASN A 98 -14.10 -15.38 -20.02
N PHE A 99 -15.26 -14.81 -19.70
CA PHE A 99 -16.44 -14.93 -20.55
C PHE A 99 -16.14 -14.52 -21.99
N LYS A 100 -16.39 -15.44 -22.93
CA LYS A 100 -16.13 -15.29 -24.38
C LYS A 100 -14.66 -15.01 -24.75
N ASN A 101 -13.71 -15.30 -23.86
CA ASN A 101 -12.29 -14.96 -24.01
C ASN A 101 -12.06 -13.44 -24.15
N GLN A 102 -12.75 -12.65 -23.34
CA GLN A 102 -12.70 -11.18 -23.39
C GLN A 102 -12.55 -10.52 -22.01
N GLU A 103 -12.59 -11.29 -20.93
CA GLU A 103 -12.58 -10.74 -19.58
C GLU A 103 -11.18 -10.85 -18.99
N HIS A 104 -10.54 -9.69 -18.84
CA HIS A 104 -9.12 -9.63 -18.49
C HIS A 104 -8.81 -8.61 -17.40
N TYR A 105 -9.83 -8.01 -16.80
CA TYR A 105 -9.67 -6.90 -15.86
C TYR A 105 -10.39 -7.22 -14.55
N LEU A 106 -9.66 -7.12 -13.45
CA LEU A 106 -10.18 -7.40 -12.12
C LEU A 106 -11.18 -6.32 -11.70
N GLU A 107 -12.36 -6.78 -11.34
CA GLU A 107 -13.50 -6.00 -10.88
C GLU A 107 -13.95 -6.45 -9.50
N TYR A 108 -14.46 -5.51 -8.71
CA TYR A 108 -15.20 -5.78 -7.49
C TYR A 108 -16.71 -5.78 -7.77
N TRP A 109 -17.35 -6.93 -7.57
CA TRP A 109 -18.80 -7.03 -7.50
C TRP A 109 -19.31 -6.57 -6.14
N VAL A 110 -19.85 -5.36 -6.09
CA VAL A 110 -20.43 -4.68 -4.93
C VAL A 110 -21.49 -5.55 -4.25
N ASP A 111 -22.46 -6.07 -5.01
CA ASP A 111 -23.59 -6.82 -4.47
C ASP A 111 -23.17 -8.13 -3.78
N LEU A 112 -22.13 -8.78 -4.31
CA LEU A 112 -21.61 -10.03 -3.76
C LEU A 112 -20.44 -9.80 -2.80
N SER A 113 -19.82 -8.62 -2.82
CA SER A 113 -18.55 -8.35 -2.13
C SER A 113 -17.45 -9.34 -2.48
N HIS A 114 -17.37 -9.70 -3.76
CA HIS A 114 -16.41 -10.63 -4.34
C HIS A 114 -15.85 -10.05 -5.64
N TRP A 115 -14.87 -10.71 -6.23
CA TRP A 115 -14.22 -10.30 -7.46
C TRP A 115 -14.78 -11.00 -8.68
N ASN A 116 -14.64 -10.34 -9.82
CA ASN A 116 -14.96 -10.82 -11.15
C ASN A 116 -13.84 -10.38 -12.11
N ASP A 117 -13.60 -11.12 -13.18
CA ASP A 117 -12.90 -10.60 -14.34
C ASP A 117 -13.93 -10.04 -15.32
N VAL A 118 -13.64 -8.89 -15.91
CA VAL A 118 -14.56 -8.23 -16.84
C VAL A 118 -13.78 -7.73 -18.06
N SER A 119 -14.49 -7.52 -19.16
CA SER A 119 -13.94 -6.89 -20.36
C SER A 119 -13.56 -5.43 -20.10
N LEU A 120 -12.65 -4.89 -20.93
CA LEU A 120 -12.17 -3.51 -20.81
C LEU A 120 -13.31 -2.47 -20.81
N ASP A 121 -14.37 -2.72 -21.55
CA ASP A 121 -15.56 -1.85 -21.64
C ASP A 121 -16.56 -2.08 -20.49
N GLY A 122 -16.19 -2.86 -19.48
CA GLY A 122 -17.03 -3.18 -18.32
C GLY A 122 -18.29 -3.97 -18.70
N GLY A 123 -18.28 -4.73 -19.79
CA GLY A 123 -19.48 -5.37 -20.34
C GLY A 123 -20.50 -4.35 -20.86
N GLY A 124 -20.03 -3.23 -21.41
CA GLY A 124 -20.84 -2.13 -21.95
C GLY A 124 -21.53 -1.28 -20.88
N LYS A 125 -21.08 -1.33 -19.62
CA LYS A 125 -21.66 -0.60 -18.49
C LYS A 125 -20.65 0.36 -17.90
N ILE A 126 -21.14 1.49 -17.38
CA ILE A 126 -20.31 2.43 -16.61
C ILE A 126 -19.87 1.75 -15.32
N ARG A 127 -18.57 1.82 -15.03
CA ARG A 127 -17.96 1.29 -13.82
C ARG A 127 -17.03 2.32 -13.18
N SER A 128 -16.89 2.24 -11.86
CA SER A 128 -15.96 3.06 -11.08
C SER A 128 -14.55 2.46 -11.10
N TYR A 129 -13.58 3.16 -10.50
CA TYR A 129 -12.21 2.66 -10.36
C TYR A 129 -11.75 2.82 -8.91
N VAL A 130 -11.16 1.77 -8.35
CA VAL A 130 -10.40 1.85 -7.10
C VAL A 130 -8.93 1.93 -7.48
N CYS A 131 -8.28 3.03 -7.11
CA CYS A 131 -6.87 3.25 -7.34
C CYS A 131 -6.10 3.22 -6.02
N GLU A 132 -4.95 2.57 -6.01
CA GLU A 132 -3.97 2.76 -4.94
C GLU A 132 -3.19 4.05 -5.17
N ARG A 133 -3.13 4.92 -4.17
CA ARG A 133 -2.29 6.11 -4.19
C ARG A 133 -1.24 6.03 -3.10
N CYS A 134 0.02 5.94 -3.50
CA CYS A 134 1.15 6.02 -2.59
C CYS A 134 1.68 7.46 -2.50
N THR A 135 1.75 7.98 -1.28
CA THR A 135 2.32 9.31 -0.99
C THR A 135 3.60 9.13 -0.19
N LEU A 136 4.67 9.79 -0.63
CA LEU A 136 5.90 9.89 0.14
C LEU A 136 5.65 10.80 1.34
N LYS A 137 5.77 10.25 2.55
CA LYS A 137 5.76 11.05 3.77
C LYS A 137 7.19 11.16 4.29
N THR A 138 7.68 12.39 4.36
CA THR A 138 8.94 12.73 5.02
C THR A 138 8.64 12.95 6.50
N LEU A 139 9.15 12.07 7.38
CA LEU A 139 9.06 12.28 8.83
C LEU A 139 10.14 13.25 9.32
N SER A 140 11.29 13.28 8.63
CA SER A 140 12.45 14.14 8.91
C SER A 140 13.36 14.17 7.67
N LEU A 141 14.28 15.14 7.58
CA LEU A 141 15.23 15.36 6.46
C LEU A 141 16.06 14.13 6.04
N ARG A 142 16.01 13.03 6.80
CA ARG A 142 16.79 11.79 6.53
C ARG A 142 15.97 10.51 6.41
N PHE A 143 14.65 10.55 6.66
CA PHE A 143 13.80 9.36 6.59
C PHE A 143 12.51 9.68 5.83
N MET A 144 12.33 8.96 4.72
CA MET A 144 11.15 9.01 3.87
C MET A 144 10.55 7.60 3.85
N PHE A 145 9.26 7.49 4.12
CA PHE A 145 8.52 6.24 4.02
C PHE A 145 7.35 6.42 3.04
N ILE A 146 7.01 5.34 2.33
CA ILE A 146 5.88 5.30 1.40
C ILE A 146 4.62 4.96 2.20
N VAL A 147 3.60 5.80 2.13
CA VAL A 147 2.27 5.53 2.69
C VAL A 147 1.30 5.35 1.54
N CYS A 148 0.76 4.15 1.38
CA CYS A 148 -0.25 3.87 0.37
C CYS A 148 -1.65 4.01 0.97
N ARG A 149 -2.58 4.56 0.18
CA ARG A 149 -3.99 4.73 0.53
C ARG A 149 -4.84 4.32 -0.66
N VAL A 150 -5.88 3.55 -0.38
CA VAL A 150 -6.92 3.26 -1.37
C VAL A 150 -7.76 4.53 -1.60
N SER A 151 -7.95 4.90 -2.86
CA SER A 151 -8.77 6.03 -3.29
C SER A 151 -9.72 5.57 -4.38
N LEU A 152 -10.98 6.00 -4.36
CA LEU A 152 -11.92 5.75 -5.45
C LEU A 152 -11.86 6.92 -6.44
N SER A 153 -11.72 6.63 -7.72
CA SER A 153 -11.99 7.57 -8.80
C SER A 153 -13.29 7.17 -9.49
N VAL A 154 -14.21 8.12 -9.61
CA VAL A 154 -15.46 7.94 -10.33
C VAL A 154 -15.43 8.93 -11.49
N GLU A 155 -14.69 8.59 -12.54
CA GLU A 155 -14.74 9.34 -13.79
C GLU A 155 -15.74 8.67 -14.73
N PRO A 156 -16.70 9.41 -15.31
CA PRO A 156 -17.46 8.88 -16.43
C PRO A 156 -16.49 8.63 -17.58
N TYR A 157 -16.49 7.42 -18.12
CA TYR A 157 -15.89 7.16 -19.43
C TYR A 157 -16.59 8.09 -20.43
N GLY A 158 -15.87 9.09 -20.91
CA GLY A 158 -16.29 9.99 -21.99
C GLY A 158 -15.98 9.39 -23.34
#